data_AF-A0A1V5MA65-F1
#
_entry.id   AF-A0A1V5MA65-F1
#
_cell.length_a   1.000
_cell.length_b   1.000
_cell.length_c   1.000
_cell.angle_alpha   90.00
_cell.angle_beta   90.00
_cell.angle_gamma   90.00
#
_symmetry.space_group_name_H-M   'P 1'
#
loop_
_entity.id
_entity.type
_entity.pdbx_description
1 polymer ?
#
loop_
_entity_poly.entity_id
_entity_poly.type
_entity_poly.pdbx_seq_one_letter_code
_entity_poly.pdbx_strand_id
1 'polypeptide(L)'
;MDDLGPAFPLGSARTERSMEHWQVRGLVFGADGKLYYTMRLPEAAKDSTWLLRLDPANGKREKVGRIRFGEHEPVAIASATPDFYGNLYFAEAGLSPTGLYIYRPTGISSQPTTFSFKDIKPWG
;
A
#
# COMPACT_ATOMS: atom_id res chain seq x y z
N MET A 1 16.28 5.19 -16.65
CA MET A 1 15.20 4.66 -15.79
C MET A 1 15.72 3.37 -15.23
N ASP A 2 15.76 3.24 -13.91
CA ASP A 2 16.37 2.10 -13.23
C ASP A 2 15.27 1.10 -12.81
N ASP A 3 15.45 -0.19 -13.09
CA ASP A 3 14.55 -1.26 -12.63
C ASP A 3 15.02 -1.76 -11.24
N LEU A 4 14.21 -1.53 -10.21
CA LEU A 4 14.47 -1.96 -8.83
C LEU A 4 14.05 -3.42 -8.55
N GLY A 5 13.78 -4.19 -9.61
CA GLY A 5 13.34 -5.57 -9.57
C GLY A 5 11.86 -5.73 -9.21
N PRO A 6 11.38 -6.98 -9.09
CA PRO A 6 9.97 -7.26 -8.84
C PRO A 6 9.51 -6.73 -7.47
N ALA A 7 8.34 -6.08 -7.41
CA ALA A 7 7.77 -5.55 -6.16
C ALA A 7 7.51 -6.63 -5.10
N PHE A 8 7.31 -7.88 -5.52
CA PHE A 8 7.31 -9.08 -4.68
C PHE A 8 7.80 -10.25 -5.54
N PRO A 9 8.54 -11.25 -5.01
CA PRO A 9 9.00 -12.40 -5.79
C PRO A 9 7.85 -13.39 -6.03
N LEU A 10 6.80 -12.94 -6.70
CA LEU A 10 5.95 -13.81 -7.49
C LEU A 10 6.80 -14.22 -8.71
N GLY A 11 6.73 -15.46 -9.17
CA GLY A 11 7.52 -15.95 -10.31
C GLY A 11 7.31 -15.17 -11.62
N SER A 12 7.44 -15.81 -12.78
CA SER A 12 7.35 -15.18 -14.12
C SER A 12 5.99 -14.54 -14.50
N ALA A 13 5.12 -14.23 -13.53
CA ALA A 13 3.76 -13.73 -13.66
C ALA A 13 3.61 -12.29 -14.22
N ARG A 14 4.66 -11.70 -14.81
CA ARG A 14 4.63 -10.32 -15.37
C ARG A 14 3.61 -10.17 -16.53
N THR A 15 3.05 -11.25 -17.07
CA THR A 15 2.19 -11.22 -18.28
C THR A 15 0.96 -12.14 -18.25
N GLU A 16 0.57 -12.72 -17.11
CA GLU A 16 -0.57 -13.64 -17.06
C GLU A 16 -1.92 -12.92 -16.90
N ARG A 17 -3.01 -13.47 -17.47
CA ARG A 17 -4.38 -12.96 -17.26
C ARG A 17 -4.80 -12.97 -15.77
N SER A 18 -4.10 -13.72 -14.92
CA SER A 18 -4.24 -13.71 -13.46
C SER A 18 -3.70 -12.44 -12.80
N MET A 19 -3.07 -11.51 -13.55
CA MET A 19 -2.49 -10.29 -13.02
C MET A 19 -3.49 -9.44 -12.22
N GLU A 20 -4.77 -9.40 -12.60
CA GLU A 20 -5.80 -8.70 -11.80
C GLU A 20 -5.89 -9.22 -10.37
N HIS A 21 -5.70 -10.52 -10.18
CA HIS A 21 -5.69 -11.16 -8.88
C HIS A 21 -4.47 -10.74 -8.03
N TRP A 22 -3.33 -10.48 -8.67
CA TRP A 22 -2.05 -10.14 -8.01
C TRP A 22 -1.69 -8.65 -8.10
N GLN A 23 -2.63 -7.81 -8.49
CA GLN A 23 -2.38 -6.39 -8.73
C GLN A 23 -1.98 -5.66 -7.44
N VAL A 24 -0.93 -4.85 -7.57
CA VAL A 24 -0.56 -3.87 -6.56
C VAL A 24 -1.61 -2.75 -6.55
N ARG A 25 -2.07 -2.38 -5.37
CA ARG A 25 -3.12 -1.38 -5.13
C ARG A 25 -2.77 -0.50 -3.94
N GLY A 26 -3.34 0.71 -3.90
CA GLY A 26 -3.16 1.62 -2.77
C GLY A 26 -1.69 1.96 -2.50
N LEU A 27 -0.93 2.26 -3.55
CA LEU A 27 0.48 2.61 -3.45
C LEU A 27 0.62 4.02 -2.86
N VAL A 28 1.35 4.16 -1.75
CA VAL A 28 1.50 5.43 -1.03
C VAL A 28 2.83 5.52 -0.29
N PHE A 29 3.45 6.70 -0.27
CA PHE A 29 4.61 6.96 0.58
C PHE A 29 4.17 7.30 2.01
N GLY A 30 4.80 6.65 2.99
CA GLY A 30 4.71 7.05 4.39
C GLY A 30 5.66 8.20 4.72
N ALA A 31 5.37 8.88 5.84
CA ALA A 31 6.25 9.93 6.38
C ALA A 31 7.63 9.39 6.81
N ASP A 32 7.75 8.07 7.00
CA ASP A 32 9.02 7.36 7.24
C ASP A 32 9.85 7.13 5.95
N GLY A 33 9.41 7.67 4.82
CA GLY A 33 10.07 7.55 3.52
C GLY A 33 9.96 6.15 2.90
N LYS A 34 9.14 5.26 3.48
CA LYS A 34 8.91 3.91 2.94
C LYS A 34 7.68 3.90 2.06
N LEU A 35 7.66 2.98 1.11
CA LEU A 35 6.56 2.80 0.17
C LEU A 35 5.64 1.69 0.68
N TYR A 36 4.37 2.01 0.85
CA TYR A 36 3.34 1.10 1.31
C TYR A 36 2.40 0.76 0.18
N TYR A 37 1.99 -0.50 0.10
CA TYR A 37 1.05 -0.97 -0.90
C TYR A 37 0.39 -2.25 -0.48
N THR A 38 -0.68 -2.58 -1.19
CA THR A 38 -1.50 -3.75 -0.90
C THR A 38 -1.51 -4.69 -2.09
N MET A 39 -1.47 -5.99 -1.81
CA MET A 39 -1.64 -7.04 -2.80
C MET A 39 -2.04 -8.34 -2.13
N ARG A 40 -2.57 -9.28 -2.91
CA ARG A 40 -2.73 -10.66 -2.47
C ARG A 40 -1.39 -11.38 -2.53
N LEU A 41 -1.19 -12.31 -1.60
CA LEU A 41 -0.01 -13.17 -1.57
C LEU A 41 -0.43 -14.64 -1.71
N PRO A 42 0.23 -15.44 -2.56
CA PRO A 42 -0.14 -16.83 -2.84
C PRO A 42 0.13 -17.79 -1.68
N GLU A 43 0.96 -17.38 -0.72
CA GLU A 43 1.32 -18.19 0.46
C GLU A 43 0.25 -18.17 1.56
N ALA A 44 -0.79 -17.33 1.43
CA ALA A 44 -1.85 -17.24 2.43
C ALA A 44 -2.91 -18.31 2.15
N ALA A 45 -3.24 -19.15 3.14
CA ALA A 45 -4.24 -20.23 3.06
C ALA A 45 -5.65 -19.75 2.64
N LYS A 46 -5.86 -18.44 2.60
CA LYS A 46 -6.93 -17.72 1.91
C LYS A 46 -6.27 -16.61 1.11
N ASP A 47 -6.75 -16.30 -0.09
CA ASP A 47 -6.33 -15.21 -0.98
C ASP A 47 -6.50 -13.81 -0.34
N SER A 48 -5.80 -13.57 0.76
CA SER A 48 -5.98 -12.41 1.61
C SER A 48 -5.19 -11.23 1.09
N THR A 49 -5.75 -10.05 1.28
CA THR A 49 -5.08 -8.78 0.99
C THR A 49 -4.12 -8.43 2.13
N TRP A 50 -2.85 -8.26 1.79
CA TRP A 50 -1.78 -7.87 2.71
C TRP A 50 -1.34 -6.44 2.48
N LEU A 51 -1.00 -5.75 3.56
CA LEU A 51 -0.20 -4.53 3.54
C LEU A 51 1.28 -4.91 3.54
N LEU A 52 2.01 -4.38 2.56
CA LEU A 52 3.43 -4.56 2.37
C LEU A 52 4.15 -3.21 2.48
N ARG A 53 5.40 -3.26 2.92
CA ARG A 53 6.29 -2.10 2.97
C ARG A 53 7.57 -2.39 2.19
N LEU A 54 7.97 -1.46 1.35
CA LEU A 54 9.21 -1.44 0.57
C LEU A 54 10.07 -0.26 1.02
N ASP A 55 11.34 -0.55 1.29
CA ASP A 55 12.36 0.45 1.47
C ASP A 55 13.01 0.79 0.12
N PRO A 56 12.74 1.99 -0.45
CA PRO A 56 13.26 2.34 -1.77
C PRO A 56 14.79 2.46 -1.79
N ALA A 57 15.43 2.68 -0.64
CA ALA A 57 16.89 2.87 -0.57
C ALA A 57 17.67 1.57 -0.81
N ASN A 58 17.09 0.41 -0.48
CA ASN A 58 17.77 -0.89 -0.54
C ASN A 58 16.91 -2.01 -1.16
N GLY A 59 15.68 -1.72 -1.57
CA GLY A 59 14.76 -2.70 -2.14
C GLY A 59 14.20 -3.71 -1.13
N LYS A 60 14.46 -3.58 0.17
CA LYS A 60 13.99 -4.53 1.18
C LYS A 60 12.47 -4.43 1.31
N ARG A 61 11.81 -5.59 1.29
CA ARG A 61 10.35 -5.74 1.35
C ARG A 61 9.97 -6.51 2.60
N GLU A 62 8.85 -6.15 3.20
CA GLU A 62 8.32 -6.82 4.39
C GLU A 62 6.79 -6.89 4.39
N LYS A 63 6.27 -7.95 5.02
CA LYS A 63 4.83 -8.11 5.28
C LYS A 63 4.50 -7.36 6.56
N VAL A 64 3.75 -6.26 6.46
CA VAL A 64 3.34 -5.46 7.63
C VAL A 64 2.20 -6.16 8.37
N GLY A 65 1.19 -6.61 7.63
CA GLY A 65 0.05 -7.31 8.20
C GLY A 65 -1.08 -7.52 7.20
N ARG A 66 -2.06 -8.34 7.58
CA ARG A 66 -3.29 -8.55 6.81
C ARG A 66 -4.22 -7.36 7.00
N ILE A 67 -4.84 -6.90 5.92
CA ILE A 67 -5.90 -5.90 6.00
C ILE A 67 -7.20 -6.63 6.35
N ARG A 68 -7.77 -6.34 7.51
CA ARG A 68 -9.04 -6.90 7.96
C ARG A 68 -9.69 -6.04 9.04
N PHE A 69 -11.00 -6.15 9.18
CA PHE A 69 -11.76 -5.56 10.28
C PHE A 69 -12.71 -6.61 10.88
N GLY A 70 -12.41 -7.08 12.10
CA GLY A 70 -13.04 -8.28 12.65
C GLY A 70 -12.78 -9.49 11.74
N GLU A 71 -13.87 -10.09 11.26
CA GLU A 71 -13.85 -11.23 10.31
C GLU A 71 -13.89 -10.79 8.83
N HIS A 72 -14.09 -9.50 8.55
CA HIS A 72 -14.15 -8.97 7.18
C HIS A 72 -12.76 -8.76 6.59
N GLU A 73 -12.56 -9.21 5.35
CA GLU A 73 -11.34 -8.99 4.56
C GLU A 73 -11.70 -8.33 3.23
N PRO A 74 -11.05 -7.21 2.87
CA PRO A 74 -11.31 -6.55 1.61
C PRO A 74 -10.82 -7.40 0.45
N VAL A 75 -11.69 -7.55 -0.56
CA VAL A 75 -11.35 -8.22 -1.82
C VAL A 75 -10.26 -7.45 -2.56
N ALA A 76 -10.35 -6.12 -2.59
CA ALA A 76 -9.36 -5.26 -3.21
C ALA A 76 -9.34 -3.88 -2.54
N ILE A 77 -8.23 -3.17 -2.70
CA ILE A 77 -8.07 -1.77 -2.33
C ILE A 77 -8.10 -0.94 -3.61
N ALA A 78 -8.79 0.20 -3.60
CA ALA A 78 -8.87 1.10 -4.74
C ALA A 78 -7.72 2.11 -4.72
N SER A 79 -7.57 2.82 -3.61
CA SER A 79 -6.63 3.92 -3.47
C SER A 79 -6.11 4.03 -2.03
N ALA A 80 -5.02 4.76 -1.86
CA ALA A 80 -4.46 5.09 -0.55
C ALA A 80 -3.93 6.52 -0.51
N THR A 81 -3.92 7.11 0.68
CA THR A 81 -3.40 8.46 0.92
C THR A 81 -2.88 8.58 2.35
N PRO A 82 -1.83 9.37 2.61
CA PRO A 82 -1.50 9.77 3.96
C PRO A 82 -2.46 10.87 4.44
N ASP A 83 -2.62 11.02 5.76
CA ASP A 83 -3.09 12.27 6.37
C ASP A 83 -1.91 13.17 6.78
N PHE A 84 -2.24 14.31 7.38
CA PHE A 84 -1.24 15.26 7.86
C PHE A 84 -0.39 14.73 9.03
N TYR A 85 -0.83 13.68 9.73
CA TYR A 85 -0.07 13.07 10.83
C TYR A 85 0.76 11.87 10.37
N GLY A 86 0.76 11.58 9.08
CA GLY A 86 1.46 10.44 8.48
C GLY A 86 0.76 9.10 8.70
N ASN A 87 -0.49 9.09 9.15
CA ASN A 87 -1.34 7.89 9.09
C ASN A 87 -1.69 7.59 7.64
N LEU A 88 -1.76 6.31 7.29
CA LEU A 88 -2.04 5.86 5.93
C LEU A 88 -3.45 5.30 5.86
N TYR A 89 -4.25 5.86 4.96
CA TYR A 89 -5.62 5.45 4.71
C TYR A 89 -5.69 4.61 3.43
N PHE A 90 -6.43 3.50 3.47
CA PHE A 90 -6.66 2.60 2.34
C PHE A 90 -8.15 2.42 2.13
N ALA A 91 -8.65 2.77 0.95
CA ALA A 91 -10.05 2.66 0.60
C ALA A 91 -10.34 1.30 -0.05
N GLU A 92 -11.31 0.56 0.48
CA GLU A 92 -11.78 -0.69 -0.12
C GLU A 92 -12.38 -0.43 -1.52
N ALA A 93 -12.05 -1.30 -2.48
CA ALA A 93 -12.67 -1.27 -3.79
C ALA A 93 -14.00 -2.05 -3.76
N GLY A 94 -15.08 -1.38 -4.14
CA GLY A 94 -16.43 -1.94 -4.27
C GLY A 94 -17.31 -1.03 -5.14
N LEU A 95 -18.59 -1.40 -5.33
CA LEU A 95 -19.57 -0.55 -6.04
C LEU A 95 -19.94 0.73 -5.25
N SER A 96 -19.58 0.77 -3.96
CA SER A 96 -19.49 1.93 -3.07
C SER A 96 -18.31 1.70 -2.11
N PRO A 97 -17.68 2.73 -1.50
CA PRO A 97 -16.64 2.51 -0.50
C PRO A 97 -17.25 1.83 0.73
N THR A 98 -17.09 0.51 0.82
CA THR A 98 -17.62 -0.34 1.90
C THR A 98 -16.74 -0.34 3.14
N GLY A 99 -15.48 0.10 3.02
CA GLY A 99 -14.53 0.13 4.12
C GLY A 99 -13.40 1.15 3.92
N LEU A 100 -12.92 1.71 5.03
CA LEU A 100 -11.73 2.56 5.10
C LEU A 100 -10.83 2.03 6.20
N TYR A 101 -9.59 1.68 5.85
CA TYR A 101 -8.61 1.12 6.77
C TYR A 101 -7.53 2.15 7.07
N ILE A 102 -7.06 2.19 8.32
CA ILE A 102 -5.96 3.06 8.75
C ILE A 102 -4.78 2.22 9.24
N TYR A 103 -3.61 2.48 8.68
CA TYR A 103 -2.34 2.01 9.22
C TYR A 103 -1.55 3.18 9.80
N ARG A 104 -0.93 2.96 10.96
CA ARG A 104 -0.10 3.95 11.64
C ARG A 104 1.33 3.42 11.68
N PRO A 105 2.22 3.87 10.78
CA PRO A 105 3.63 3.56 10.86
C PRO A 105 4.20 3.82 12.26
N THR A 106 5.22 3.08 12.66
CA THR A 106 5.91 3.35 13.92
C THR A 106 6.83 4.57 13.78
N GLY A 107 6.87 5.45 14.79
CA GLY A 107 7.81 6.59 14.81
C GLY A 107 7.33 7.83 14.06
N ILE A 108 6.06 7.89 13.67
CA ILE A 108 5.46 9.14 13.17
C ILE A 108 5.27 10.15 14.31
N SER A 109 5.50 11.41 13.97
CA SER A 109 5.32 12.55 14.88
C SER A 109 3.84 12.74 15.23
N SER A 110 3.57 13.16 16.47
CA SER A 110 2.24 13.66 16.86
C SER A 110 1.96 15.06 16.31
N GLN A 111 2.96 15.73 15.74
CA GLN A 111 2.79 17.02 15.09
C GLN A 111 2.38 16.85 13.63
N PRO A 112 1.41 17.64 13.15
CA PRO A 112 0.99 17.59 11.76
C PRO A 112 2.13 18.05 10.86
N THR A 113 2.38 17.29 9.82
CA THR A 113 3.23 17.67 8.69
C THR A 113 2.53 18.81 7.96
N THR A 114 3.06 20.01 8.12
CA THR A 114 2.60 21.17 7.35
C THR A 114 3.21 21.11 5.96
N PHE A 115 2.39 20.81 4.96
CA PHE A 115 2.79 21.01 3.58
C PHE A 115 2.77 22.50 3.29
N SER A 116 3.87 23.07 2.81
CA SER A 116 3.82 24.38 2.19
C SER A 116 3.36 24.21 0.73
N PHE A 117 2.74 25.25 0.18
CA PHE A 117 2.42 25.28 -1.25
C PHE A 117 3.64 25.06 -2.16
N LYS A 118 4.86 25.27 -1.66
CA LYS A 118 6.11 25.03 -2.41
C LYS A 118 6.44 23.54 -2.52
N ASP A 119 5.89 22.71 -1.64
CA ASP A 119 6.10 21.25 -1.61
C ASP A 119 5.11 20.51 -2.52
N ILE A 120 4.02 21.20 -2.92
CA ILE A 120 3.08 20.71 -3.93
C ILE A 120 3.69 20.99 -5.30
N LYS A 121 4.22 19.96 -5.96
CA LYS A 121 4.63 20.08 -7.37
C LYS A 121 3.40 20.48 -8.20
N PRO A 122 3.46 21.57 -8.99
CA PRO A 122 2.46 21.80 -10.01
C PRO A 122 2.62 20.69 -11.04
N TRP A 123 1.66 19.77 -11.08
CA TRP A 123 1.56 18.83 -12.19
C TRP A 123 0.93 19.57 -13.36
N GLY A 124 1.70 19.73 -14.42
CA GLY A 124 1.32 20.22 -15.74
C GLY A 124 2.10 19.44 -16.79
#